data_AF-A0A060XI16-F1
#
_entry.id   AF-A0A060XI16-F1
#
_cell.length_a   1.000
_cell.length_b   1.000
_cell.length_c   1.000
_cell.angle_alpha   90.00
_cell.angle_beta   90.00
_cell.angle_gamma   90.00
#
_symmetry.space_group_name_H-M   'P 1'
#
loop_
_entity.id
_entity.type
_entity.pdbx_description
1 polymer ?
#
loop_
_entity_poly.entity_id
_entity_poly.type
_entity_poly.pdbx_seq_one_letter_code
_entity_poly.pdbx_strand_id
1 'polypeptide(L)'
;MRAQIQKVPQIVELLKKKMVGLQHFKPTSSVCVLDPKDAAVVAPCGQSLPSQTQSLYSIPGPTNWPLFGSLIQLLRKGGLQRQHDALIDYHKKFGKIFRMKLGSFESVHIGAPCLLETLYRKESVYPQRLEIKPWKAYRDFRDEAYGLLILEGKDWQRVRSAFQQKFMKPTEVAKLDGKINQVLSDFVSRIGQVTDNGRFEDLYFELNKWSMETICLVLYDKRFGLLHDNVNEEAMTFIMSIKTVSG
;
A
#
# COMPACT_ATOMS: atom_id res chain seq x y z
N MET A 1 78.67 -20.48 -10.04
CA MET A 1 78.40 -20.13 -8.63
C MET A 1 76.91 -19.87 -8.46
N ARG A 2 76.30 -20.60 -7.52
CA ARG A 2 75.05 -20.34 -6.77
C ARG A 2 73.74 -20.11 -7.52
N ALA A 3 72.88 -21.13 -7.38
CA ALA A 3 71.43 -21.06 -7.39
C ALA A 3 70.87 -20.13 -6.31
N GLN A 4 69.71 -19.51 -6.56
CA GLN A 4 68.65 -19.39 -5.56
C GLN A 4 67.28 -19.55 -6.21
N ILE A 5 66.54 -20.50 -5.66
CA ILE A 5 65.14 -20.83 -5.89
C ILE A 5 64.28 -19.82 -5.12
N GLN A 6 63.28 -19.23 -5.75
CA GLN A 6 62.19 -18.57 -5.02
C GLN A 6 60.84 -19.13 -5.48
N LYS A 7 60.11 -19.65 -4.49
CA LYS A 7 58.89 -20.45 -4.58
C LYS A 7 57.72 -19.64 -5.14
N VAL A 8 57.02 -20.20 -6.12
CA VAL A 8 55.68 -19.76 -6.56
C VAL A 8 54.64 -20.32 -5.58
N PRO A 9 53.75 -19.51 -4.97
CA PRO A 9 52.74 -20.04 -4.05
C PRO A 9 51.57 -20.69 -4.81
N GLN A 10 51.25 -21.93 -4.44
CA GLN A 10 50.16 -22.78 -4.94
C GLN A 10 48.73 -22.27 -4.60
N ILE A 11 48.46 -20.97 -4.73
CA ILE A 11 47.14 -20.40 -4.36
C ILE A 11 46.22 -20.24 -5.57
N VAL A 12 46.74 -20.33 -6.79
CA VAL A 12 45.95 -20.06 -8.02
C VAL A 12 45.26 -21.30 -8.60
N GLU A 13 45.62 -22.52 -8.18
CA GLU A 13 44.96 -23.75 -8.66
C GLU A 13 43.77 -24.21 -7.81
N LEU A 14 43.58 -23.66 -6.60
CA LEU A 14 42.49 -24.10 -5.70
C LEU A 14 41.14 -23.43 -5.98
N LEU A 15 41.07 -22.41 -6.85
CA LEU A 15 39.85 -21.66 -7.14
C LEU A 15 39.16 -22.04 -8.46
N LYS A 16 39.74 -22.93 -9.27
CA LYS A 16 39.17 -23.35 -10.56
C LYS A 16 38.27 -24.60 -10.52
N LYS A 17 37.95 -25.14 -9.33
CA LYS A 17 37.20 -26.40 -9.20
C LYS A 17 35.92 -26.37 -8.35
N LYS A 18 35.26 -25.22 -8.22
CA LYS A 18 33.84 -25.21 -7.79
C LYS A 18 32.93 -25.12 -9.01
N MET A 19 32.57 -26.29 -9.54
CA MET A 19 31.35 -26.44 -10.34
C MET A 19 30.18 -25.96 -9.48
N VAL A 20 29.56 -24.87 -9.88
CA VAL A 20 28.30 -24.39 -9.32
C VAL A 20 27.25 -25.43 -9.71
N GLY A 21 26.88 -26.29 -8.76
CA GLY A 21 25.77 -27.22 -8.96
C GLY A 21 24.51 -26.41 -9.25
N LEU A 22 23.78 -26.78 -10.31
CA LEU A 22 22.42 -26.31 -10.54
C LEU A 22 21.58 -26.67 -9.31
N GLN A 23 21.42 -25.72 -8.40
CA GLN A 23 20.32 -25.77 -7.45
C GLN A 23 19.05 -25.58 -8.26
N HIS A 24 18.20 -26.60 -8.26
CA HIS A 24 16.81 -26.48 -8.68
C HIS A 24 16.21 -25.26 -7.98
N PHE A 25 15.93 -24.20 -8.76
CA PHE A 25 15.16 -23.07 -8.28
C PHE A 25 13.76 -23.58 -7.92
N LYS A 26 13.51 -23.74 -6.62
CA LYS A 26 12.14 -23.90 -6.13
C LYS A 26 11.42 -22.57 -6.36
N PRO A 27 10.19 -22.59 -6.89
CA PRO A 27 9.41 -21.37 -7.09
C PRO A 27 9.23 -20.69 -5.72
N THR A 28 9.72 -19.46 -5.60
CA THR A 28 9.46 -18.55 -4.48
C THR A 28 8.03 -18.03 -4.57
N SER A 29 7.03 -18.92 -4.57
CA SER A 29 5.74 -18.53 -4.03
C SER A 29 5.87 -18.69 -2.52
N SER A 30 6.32 -17.64 -1.84
CA SER A 30 6.06 -17.55 -0.41
C SER A 30 4.54 -17.43 -0.26
N VAL A 31 3.87 -18.58 -0.16
CA VAL A 31 2.63 -18.64 0.60
C VAL A 31 3.04 -18.09 1.96
N CYS A 32 2.59 -16.88 2.29
CA CYS A 32 2.63 -16.42 3.67
C CYS A 32 1.74 -17.39 4.45
N VAL A 33 2.34 -18.50 4.90
CA VAL A 33 1.76 -19.33 5.93
C VAL A 33 1.87 -18.45 7.17
N LEU A 34 0.81 -17.72 7.47
CA LEU A 34 0.66 -17.11 8.79
C LEU A 34 0.68 -18.28 9.77
N ASP A 35 1.76 -18.40 10.53
CA ASP A 35 1.87 -19.42 11.55
C ASP A 35 0.71 -19.22 12.54
N PRO A 36 -0.12 -20.24 12.85
CA PRO A 36 -1.28 -20.10 13.74
C PRO A 36 -0.92 -19.56 15.13
N LYS A 37 0.36 -19.63 15.51
CA LYS A 37 0.90 -19.14 16.78
C LYS A 37 0.95 -17.62 16.90
N ASP A 38 0.98 -16.88 15.79
CA ASP A 38 1.03 -15.41 15.79
C ASP A 38 -0.36 -14.76 15.73
N ALA A 39 -1.40 -15.57 15.47
CA ALA A 39 -2.79 -15.13 15.62
C ALA A 39 -3.12 -15.10 17.12
N ALA A 40 -2.99 -13.92 17.74
CA ALA A 40 -3.60 -13.68 19.04
C ALA A 40 -5.06 -14.18 18.99
N VAL A 41 -5.45 -15.04 19.95
CA VAL A 41 -6.81 -15.58 20.04
C VAL A 41 -7.77 -14.40 20.18
N VAL A 42 -8.35 -13.97 19.07
CA VAL A 42 -9.33 -12.89 19.06
C VAL A 42 -10.57 -13.45 19.73
N ALA A 43 -10.90 -12.94 20.91
CA ALA A 43 -12.11 -13.32 21.61
C ALA A 43 -13.31 -13.23 20.64
N PRO A 44 -14.04 -14.33 20.40
CA PRO A 44 -15.20 -14.31 19.52
C PRO A 44 -16.15 -13.19 19.90
N CYS A 45 -16.75 -12.53 18.92
CA CYS A 45 -17.97 -11.77 19.22
C CYS A 45 -18.95 -12.79 19.81
N GLY A 46 -19.32 -12.64 21.08
CA GLY A 46 -20.29 -13.53 21.71
C GLY A 46 -21.53 -13.57 20.82
N GLN A 47 -21.94 -14.78 20.44
CA GLN A 47 -23.20 -14.96 19.73
C GLN A 47 -24.31 -14.65 20.75
N SER A 48 -24.72 -13.40 20.83
CA SER A 48 -25.98 -13.10 21.51
C SER A 48 -27.08 -13.74 20.67
N LEU A 49 -27.89 -14.60 21.30
CA LEU A 49 -29.22 -14.98 20.81
C LEU A 49 -29.95 -13.76 20.24
N PRO A 50 -30.88 -13.92 19.28
CA PRO A 50 -31.52 -12.81 18.57
C PRO A 50 -32.25 -11.89 19.55
N SER A 51 -31.50 -10.94 20.10
CA SER A 51 -32.01 -9.84 20.85
C SER A 51 -32.47 -8.82 19.83
N GLN A 52 -33.62 -8.23 20.13
CA GLN A 52 -34.25 -7.16 19.38
C GLN A 52 -33.20 -6.20 18.80
N THR A 53 -33.23 -5.99 17.47
CA THR A 53 -32.28 -5.13 16.78
C THR A 53 -32.24 -3.76 17.45
N GLN A 54 -31.08 -3.39 17.99
CA GLN A 54 -30.90 -2.10 18.63
C GLN A 54 -30.83 -0.98 17.59
N SER A 55 -31.29 0.21 17.97
CA SER A 55 -31.26 1.39 17.13
C SER A 55 -29.83 1.85 16.85
N LEU A 56 -29.58 2.45 15.68
CA LEU A 56 -28.29 3.08 15.35
C LEU A 56 -27.84 4.14 16.38
N TYR A 57 -28.79 4.74 17.08
CA TYR A 57 -28.54 5.75 18.12
C TYR A 57 -28.12 5.17 19.47
N SER A 58 -28.21 3.85 19.68
CA SER A 58 -27.68 3.21 20.89
C SER A 58 -26.19 2.89 20.81
N ILE A 59 -25.58 3.00 19.62
CA ILE A 59 -24.14 2.77 19.45
C ILE A 59 -23.38 3.87 20.22
N PRO A 60 -22.43 3.51 21.11
CA PRO A 60 -21.67 4.49 21.88
C PRO A 60 -20.78 5.34 20.96
N GLY A 61 -20.35 6.49 21.44
CA GLY A 61 -19.50 7.37 20.65
C GLY A 61 -19.00 8.60 21.39
N PRO A 62 -18.03 9.33 20.80
CA PRO A 62 -17.60 10.63 21.30
C PRO A 62 -18.75 11.62 21.36
N THR A 63 -18.56 12.67 22.15
CA THR A 63 -19.60 13.69 22.36
C THR A 63 -20.01 14.29 21.02
N ASN A 64 -21.32 14.33 20.78
CA ASN A 64 -21.91 14.89 19.57
C ASN A 64 -22.43 16.29 19.88
N TRP A 65 -21.60 17.32 19.71
CA TRP A 65 -22.02 18.70 19.92
C TRP A 65 -22.92 19.21 18.78
N PRO A 66 -23.86 20.14 19.06
CA PRO A 66 -24.69 20.74 18.03
C PRO A 66 -23.84 21.27 16.86
N LEU A 67 -24.27 20.98 15.63
CA LEU A 67 -23.65 21.36 14.35
C LEU A 67 -22.27 20.76 14.03
N PHE A 68 -21.35 20.65 15.00
CA PHE A 68 -19.96 20.23 14.75
C PHE A 68 -19.70 18.74 15.06
N GLY A 69 -20.61 18.09 15.78
CA GLY A 69 -20.40 16.75 16.28
C GLY A 69 -19.14 16.65 17.14
N SER A 70 -18.26 15.72 16.81
CA SER A 70 -17.00 15.46 17.51
C SER A 70 -15.79 16.16 16.87
N LEU A 71 -16.01 17.06 15.89
CA LEU A 71 -14.94 17.74 15.16
C LEU A 71 -14.02 18.54 16.08
N ILE A 72 -14.58 19.26 17.06
CA ILE A 72 -13.77 20.06 18.00
C ILE A 72 -12.92 19.16 18.91
N GLN A 73 -13.45 18.00 19.30
CA GLN A 73 -12.68 17.01 20.06
C GLN A 73 -11.54 16.42 19.22
N LEU A 74 -11.77 16.18 17.93
CA LEU A 74 -10.74 15.73 17.00
C LEU A 74 -9.65 16.79 16.79
N LEU A 75 -10.02 18.06 16.61
CA LEU A 75 -9.08 19.17 16.48
C LEU A 75 -8.17 19.29 17.71
N ARG A 76 -8.72 19.14 18.92
CA ARG A 76 -7.94 19.12 20.17
C ARG A 76 -6.98 17.93 20.29
N LYS A 77 -7.23 16.84 19.56
CA LYS A 77 -6.36 15.65 19.48
C LYS A 77 -5.32 15.72 18.36
N GLY A 78 -5.09 16.90 17.76
CA GLY A 78 -4.12 17.09 16.68
C GLY A 78 -4.74 17.10 15.28
N GLY A 79 -6.07 17.23 15.18
CA GLY A 79 -6.77 17.40 13.92
C GLY A 79 -6.71 16.18 13.00
N LEU A 80 -6.93 16.42 11.70
CA LEU A 80 -6.99 15.35 10.71
C LEU A 80 -5.65 14.62 10.53
N GLN A 81 -4.52 15.31 10.71
CA GLN A 81 -3.18 14.71 10.63
C GLN A 81 -2.98 13.59 11.65
N ARG A 82 -3.57 13.73 12.85
CA ARG A 82 -3.51 12.74 13.94
C ARG A 82 -4.84 12.03 14.16
N GLN A 83 -5.69 11.96 13.15
CA GLN A 83 -7.00 11.32 13.26
C GLN A 83 -6.89 9.85 13.65
N HIS A 84 -5.88 9.13 13.15
CA HIS A 84 -5.65 7.73 13.47
C HIS A 84 -5.44 7.51 14.99
N ASP A 85 -4.68 8.38 15.67
CA ASP A 85 -4.50 8.34 17.12
C ASP A 85 -5.84 8.51 17.85
N ALA A 86 -6.66 9.47 17.41
CA ALA A 86 -7.98 9.70 17.99
C ALA A 86 -8.91 8.48 17.82
N LEU A 87 -8.87 7.81 16.67
CA LEU A 87 -9.66 6.59 16.42
C LEU A 87 -9.22 5.43 17.32
N ILE A 88 -7.91 5.28 17.59
CA ILE A 88 -7.38 4.30 18.54
C ILE A 88 -7.94 4.56 19.94
N ASP A 89 -7.88 5.81 20.41
CA ASP A 89 -8.41 6.20 21.71
C ASP A 89 -9.93 5.98 21.82
N TYR A 90 -10.67 6.25 20.75
CA TYR A 90 -12.11 5.99 20.72
C TYR A 90 -12.44 4.50 20.76
N HIS A 91 -11.69 3.64 20.06
CA HIS A 91 -11.87 2.20 20.20
C HIS A 91 -11.51 1.69 21.60
N LYS A 92 -10.49 2.24 22.26
CA LYS A 92 -10.18 1.94 23.67
C LYS A 92 -11.33 2.35 24.60
N LYS A 93 -11.97 3.49 24.33
CA LYS A 93 -13.02 4.06 25.19
C LYS A 93 -14.41 3.45 24.96
N PHE A 94 -14.80 3.24 23.71
CA PHE A 94 -16.15 2.85 23.31
C PHE A 94 -16.25 1.40 22.85
N GLY A 95 -15.11 0.73 22.68
CA GLY A 95 -15.01 -0.69 22.37
C GLY A 95 -14.97 -0.99 20.87
N LYS A 96 -15.47 -2.19 20.53
CA LYS A 96 -15.36 -2.80 19.19
C LYS A 96 -16.06 -2.00 18.08
N ILE A 97 -17.07 -1.23 18.45
CA ILE A 97 -17.90 -0.43 17.55
C ILE A 97 -18.23 0.89 18.20
N PHE A 98 -18.13 1.99 17.45
CA PHE A 98 -18.61 3.29 17.90
C PHE A 98 -19.14 4.12 16.74
N ARG A 99 -19.96 5.11 17.06
CA ARG A 99 -20.52 6.05 16.09
C ARG A 99 -19.90 7.43 16.30
N MET A 100 -19.53 8.10 15.22
CA MET A 100 -18.98 9.45 15.26
C MET A 100 -19.63 10.33 14.19
N LYS A 101 -19.81 11.60 14.52
CA LYS A 101 -20.29 12.63 13.60
C LYS A 101 -19.25 13.75 13.50
N LEU A 102 -18.86 14.12 12.30
CA LEU A 102 -17.95 15.23 11.99
C LEU A 102 -18.69 16.20 11.07
N GLY A 103 -19.28 17.25 11.65
CA GLY A 103 -20.16 18.15 10.89
C GLY A 103 -21.39 17.39 10.35
N SER A 104 -21.57 17.41 9.03
CA SER A 104 -22.62 16.64 8.34
C SER A 104 -22.25 15.19 8.06
N PHE A 105 -20.97 14.82 8.21
CA PHE A 105 -20.48 13.48 7.94
C PHE A 105 -20.70 12.58 9.16
N GLU A 106 -21.33 11.44 8.97
CA GLU A 106 -21.62 10.50 10.04
C GLU A 106 -21.11 9.11 9.67
N SER A 107 -20.43 8.44 10.60
CA SER A 107 -19.79 7.15 10.38
C SER A 107 -19.90 6.24 11.59
N VAL A 108 -20.00 4.94 11.31
CA VAL A 108 -19.82 3.87 12.29
C VAL A 108 -18.43 3.27 12.08
N HIS A 109 -17.64 3.26 13.14
CA HIS A 109 -16.28 2.76 13.15
C HIS A 109 -16.27 1.35 13.73
N ILE A 110 -15.64 0.42 13.02
CA ILE A 110 -15.55 -0.99 13.39
C ILE A 110 -14.07 -1.31 13.62
N GLY A 111 -13.75 -1.78 14.82
CA GLY A 111 -12.38 -2.07 15.26
C GLY A 111 -12.18 -3.49 15.76
N ALA A 112 -13.00 -4.44 15.28
CA ALA A 112 -12.93 -5.84 15.70
C ALA A 112 -13.03 -6.81 14.51
N PRO A 113 -12.14 -7.83 14.41
CA PRO A 113 -12.14 -8.79 13.31
C PRO A 113 -13.48 -9.51 13.10
N CYS A 114 -14.17 -9.92 14.16
CA CYS A 114 -15.48 -10.60 14.05
C CYS A 114 -16.58 -9.71 13.46
N LEU A 115 -16.54 -8.40 13.70
CA LEU A 115 -17.47 -7.45 13.10
C LEU A 115 -17.12 -7.18 11.64
N LEU A 116 -15.84 -7.10 11.31
CA LEU A 116 -15.36 -6.99 9.93
C LEU A 116 -15.74 -8.22 9.11
N GLU A 117 -15.60 -9.43 9.67
CA GLU A 117 -16.07 -10.66 9.03
C GLU A 117 -17.58 -10.59 8.76
N THR A 118 -18.37 -10.19 9.76
CA THR A 118 -19.83 -10.05 9.61
C THR A 118 -20.20 -9.05 8.52
N LEU A 119 -19.50 -7.92 8.45
CA LEU A 119 -19.68 -6.91 7.41
C LEU A 119 -19.32 -7.46 6.03
N TYR A 120 -18.16 -8.10 5.91
CA TYR A 120 -17.66 -8.64 4.64
C TYR A 120 -18.56 -9.76 4.11
N ARG A 121 -19.09 -10.63 4.97
CA ARG A 121 -20.07 -11.67 4.59
C ARG A 121 -21.39 -11.11 4.05
N LYS A 122 -21.72 -9.86 4.39
CA LYS A 122 -22.96 -9.17 3.98
C LYS A 122 -22.70 -8.05 2.98
N GLU A 123 -21.50 -7.98 2.42
CA GLU A 123 -21.11 -6.93 1.49
C GLU A 123 -21.93 -7.00 0.19
N SER A 124 -22.17 -5.83 -0.42
CA SER A 124 -22.80 -5.72 -1.74
C SER A 124 -21.93 -6.37 -2.81
N VAL A 125 -22.55 -6.89 -3.86
CA VAL A 125 -21.85 -7.31 -5.10
C VAL A 125 -21.10 -6.13 -5.74
N TYR A 126 -21.57 -4.91 -5.49
CA TYR A 126 -20.92 -3.65 -5.88
C TYR A 126 -20.65 -2.82 -4.62
N PRO A 127 -19.51 -3.03 -3.93
CA PRO A 127 -19.15 -2.25 -2.76
C PRO A 127 -18.88 -0.79 -3.13
N GLN A 128 -19.40 0.13 -2.32
CA GLN A 128 -19.21 1.57 -2.50
C GLN A 128 -18.39 2.13 -1.34
N ARG A 129 -17.44 3.02 -1.67
CA ARG A 129 -16.63 3.74 -0.68
C ARG A 129 -17.10 5.19 -0.55
N LEU A 130 -16.44 5.94 0.32
CA LEU A 130 -16.62 7.38 0.40
C LEU A 130 -16.24 8.04 -0.93
N GLU A 131 -17.14 8.86 -1.43
CA GLU A 131 -16.97 9.53 -2.71
C GLU A 131 -15.90 10.62 -2.66
N ILE A 132 -15.01 10.62 -3.64
CA ILE A 132 -14.01 11.67 -3.85
C ILE A 132 -14.58 12.70 -4.83
N LYS A 133 -15.43 13.60 -4.32
CA LYS A 133 -16.17 14.59 -5.13
C LYS A 133 -15.29 15.43 -6.06
N PRO A 134 -14.12 15.96 -5.62
CA PRO A 134 -13.29 16.78 -6.49
C PRO A 134 -12.81 16.04 -7.74
N TRP A 135 -12.53 14.73 -7.64
CA TRP A 135 -12.04 13.94 -8.76
C TRP A 135 -13.14 13.70 -9.80
N LYS A 136 -14.37 13.40 -9.35
CA LYS A 136 -15.52 13.28 -10.28
C LYS A 136 -15.80 14.61 -10.97
N ALA A 137 -15.86 15.70 -10.21
CA ALA A 137 -16.12 17.04 -10.75
C ALA A 137 -15.09 17.45 -11.82
N TYR A 138 -13.80 17.18 -11.61
CA TYR A 138 -12.77 17.44 -12.62
C TYR A 138 -12.99 16.60 -13.89
N ARG A 139 -13.30 15.32 -13.74
CA ARG A 139 -13.52 14.40 -14.87
C ARG A 139 -14.74 14.80 -15.67
N ASP A 140 -15.84 15.15 -15.02
CA ASP A 140 -17.06 15.66 -15.67
C ASP A 140 -16.79 16.95 -16.42
N PHE A 141 -16.07 17.88 -15.79
CA PHE A 141 -15.72 19.16 -16.39
C PHE A 141 -14.81 19.01 -17.64
N ARG A 142 -13.96 18.00 -17.66
CA ARG A 142 -13.00 17.73 -18.75
C ARG A 142 -13.50 16.72 -19.78
N ASP A 143 -14.71 16.18 -19.60
CA ASP A 143 -15.24 15.07 -20.40
C ASP A 143 -14.31 13.84 -20.44
N GLU A 144 -13.80 13.48 -19.26
CA GLU A 144 -12.84 12.39 -19.08
C GLU A 144 -13.48 11.19 -18.37
N ALA A 145 -13.11 9.98 -18.79
CA ALA A 145 -13.66 8.76 -18.21
C ALA A 145 -13.25 8.58 -16.73
N TYR A 146 -14.13 7.94 -15.96
CA TYR A 146 -13.87 7.60 -14.56
C TYR A 146 -12.99 6.36 -14.42
N GLY A 147 -12.09 6.39 -13.43
CA GLY A 147 -11.28 5.24 -13.04
C GLY A 147 -11.91 4.41 -11.90
N LEU A 148 -11.31 3.25 -11.61
CA LEU A 148 -11.76 2.28 -10.59
C LEU A 148 -11.97 2.86 -9.18
N LEU A 149 -11.33 3.98 -8.85
CA LEU A 149 -11.44 4.61 -7.53
C LEU A 149 -12.72 5.42 -7.35
N ILE A 150 -13.37 5.84 -8.44
CA ILE A 150 -14.57 6.70 -8.43
C ILE A 150 -15.74 6.13 -9.25
N LEU A 151 -15.54 5.03 -9.97
CA LEU A 151 -16.61 4.23 -10.56
C LEU A 151 -17.39 3.50 -9.46
N GLU A 152 -18.70 3.32 -9.69
CA GLU A 152 -19.59 2.59 -8.79
C GLU A 152 -20.45 1.57 -9.58
N GLY A 153 -21.09 0.65 -8.86
CA GLY A 153 -22.08 -0.26 -9.45
C GLY A 153 -21.54 -1.19 -10.54
N LYS A 154 -22.33 -1.36 -11.61
CA LYS A 154 -22.00 -2.26 -12.72
C LYS A 154 -20.79 -1.81 -13.53
N ASP A 155 -20.60 -0.49 -13.69
CA ASP A 155 -19.44 0.03 -14.42
C ASP A 155 -18.14 -0.21 -13.67
N TRP A 156 -18.16 -0.01 -12.34
CA TRP A 156 -17.05 -0.44 -11.49
C TRP A 156 -16.74 -1.93 -11.68
N GLN A 157 -17.75 -2.80 -11.61
CA GLN A 157 -17.55 -4.24 -11.75
C GLN A 157 -16.99 -4.61 -13.13
N ARG A 158 -17.48 -3.99 -14.20
CA ARG A 158 -17.01 -4.22 -15.57
C ARG A 158 -15.52 -3.93 -15.69
N VAL A 159 -15.09 -2.76 -15.26
CA VAL A 159 -13.67 -2.35 -15.31
C VAL A 159 -12.83 -3.19 -14.34
N ARG A 160 -13.32 -3.41 -13.11
CA ARG A 160 -12.61 -4.20 -12.09
C ARG A 160 -12.36 -5.61 -12.56
N SER A 161 -13.36 -6.23 -13.18
CA SER A 161 -13.29 -7.59 -13.71
C SER A 161 -12.24 -7.75 -14.79
N ALA A 162 -12.02 -6.73 -15.62
CA ALA A 162 -10.96 -6.75 -16.64
C ALA A 162 -9.56 -6.60 -16.01
N PHE A 163 -9.37 -5.59 -15.16
CA PHE A 163 -8.07 -5.30 -14.54
C PHE A 163 -7.59 -6.43 -13.62
N GLN A 164 -8.47 -7.02 -12.81
CA GLN A 164 -8.08 -8.07 -11.87
C GLN A 164 -7.48 -9.30 -12.56
N GLN A 165 -7.86 -9.59 -13.80
CA GLN A 165 -7.30 -10.73 -14.55
C GLN A 165 -5.81 -10.54 -14.85
N LYS A 166 -5.33 -9.29 -14.89
CA LYS A 166 -3.94 -8.95 -15.21
C LYS A 166 -3.13 -8.62 -13.96
N PHE A 167 -3.74 -7.95 -12.97
CA PHE A 167 -3.02 -7.43 -11.81
C PHE A 167 -3.18 -8.27 -10.53
N MET A 168 -4.16 -9.18 -10.46
CA MET A 168 -4.40 -9.98 -9.25
C MET A 168 -4.16 -11.48 -9.45
N LYS A 169 -3.91 -11.95 -10.68
CA LYS A 169 -3.57 -13.35 -10.95
C LYS A 169 -2.09 -13.61 -10.64
N PRO A 170 -1.75 -14.57 -9.76
CA PRO A 170 -0.35 -14.86 -9.44
C PRO A 170 0.51 -15.16 -10.68
N THR A 171 -0.04 -15.88 -11.66
CA THR A 171 0.66 -16.21 -12.91
C THR A 171 0.96 -15.00 -13.80
N GLU A 172 0.13 -13.96 -13.76
CA GLU A 172 0.36 -12.74 -14.52
C GLU A 172 1.31 -11.80 -13.76
N VAL A 173 1.13 -11.68 -12.45
CA VAL A 173 1.99 -10.86 -11.59
C VAL A 173 3.42 -11.38 -11.57
N ALA A 174 3.62 -12.71 -11.56
CA ALA A 174 4.95 -13.31 -11.59
C ALA A 174 5.78 -12.90 -12.82
N LYS A 175 5.13 -12.65 -13.97
CA LYS A 175 5.80 -12.22 -15.21
C LYS A 175 6.36 -10.79 -15.13
N LEU A 176 5.95 -10.03 -14.12
CA LEU A 176 6.43 -8.65 -13.91
C LEU A 176 7.80 -8.61 -13.22
N ASP A 177 8.28 -9.75 -12.70
CA ASP A 177 9.54 -9.85 -11.95
C ASP A 177 10.74 -9.29 -12.72
N GLY A 178 10.88 -9.61 -14.00
CA GLY A 178 11.97 -9.13 -14.85
C GLY A 178 11.97 -7.60 -14.96
N LYS A 179 10.80 -6.99 -15.16
CA LYS A 179 10.65 -5.53 -15.22
C LYS A 179 10.98 -4.88 -13.88
N ILE A 180 10.45 -5.43 -12.79
CA ILE A 180 10.68 -4.90 -11.44
C ILE A 180 12.15 -5.02 -11.05
N ASN A 181 12.80 -6.16 -11.34
CA ASN A 181 14.21 -6.41 -11.02
C ASN A 181 15.18 -5.52 -11.81
N GLN A 182 14.83 -5.15 -13.04
CA GLN A 182 15.60 -4.16 -13.81
C GLN A 182 15.60 -2.80 -13.10
N VAL A 183 14.42 -2.29 -12.74
CA VAL A 183 14.31 -0.98 -12.05
C VAL A 183 14.95 -1.03 -10.66
N LEU A 184 14.85 -2.15 -9.96
CA LEU A 184 15.53 -2.35 -8.67
C LEU A 184 17.05 -2.32 -8.80
N SER A 185 17.61 -2.93 -9.84
CA SER A 185 19.06 -2.94 -10.09
C SER A 185 19.59 -1.53 -10.35
N ASP A 186 18.84 -0.72 -11.09
CA ASP A 186 19.15 0.70 -11.31
C ASP A 186 19.02 1.49 -10.00
N PHE A 187 18.01 1.20 -9.19
CA PHE A 187 17.85 1.86 -7.89
C PHE A 187 19.00 1.53 -6.94
N VAL A 188 19.41 0.26 -6.83
CA VAL A 188 20.57 -0.13 -6.02
C VAL A 188 21.84 0.58 -6.47
N SER A 189 22.03 0.71 -7.79
CA SER A 189 23.17 1.46 -8.34
C SER A 189 23.10 2.95 -7.97
N ARG A 190 21.90 3.53 -8.03
CA ARG A 190 21.64 4.92 -7.63
C ARG A 190 21.90 5.17 -6.15
N ILE A 191 21.59 4.22 -5.25
CA ILE A 191 21.80 4.37 -3.80
C ILE A 191 23.25 4.79 -3.52
N GLY A 192 24.24 4.16 -4.15
CA GLY A 192 25.65 4.52 -3.97
C GLY A 192 26.02 5.94 -4.41
N GLN A 193 25.20 6.58 -5.25
CA GLN A 193 25.41 7.93 -5.76
C GLN A 193 24.69 9.00 -4.93
N VAL A 194 23.53 8.65 -4.35
CA VAL A 194 22.67 9.60 -3.63
C VAL A 194 22.79 9.51 -2.11
N THR A 195 23.62 8.61 -1.60
CA THR A 195 23.92 8.53 -0.16
C THR A 195 25.27 9.15 0.16
N ASP A 196 25.30 9.94 1.24
CA ASP A 196 26.53 10.38 1.88
C ASP A 196 26.76 9.56 3.16
N ASN A 197 27.87 8.82 3.23
CA ASN A 197 28.20 7.92 4.34
C ASN A 197 27.04 6.96 4.72
N GLY A 198 26.31 6.46 3.71
CA GLY A 198 25.17 5.55 3.88
C GLY A 198 23.87 6.22 4.33
N ARG A 199 23.78 7.56 4.28
CA ARG A 199 22.57 8.32 4.61
C ARG A 199 22.01 9.00 3.38
N PHE A 200 20.69 8.91 3.22
CA PHE A 200 19.95 9.67 2.20
C PHE A 200 19.63 11.07 2.72
N GLU A 201 19.67 12.06 1.83
CA GLU A 201 19.11 13.38 2.11
C GLU A 201 17.57 13.34 2.16
N ASP A 202 16.94 12.74 1.14
CA ASP A 202 15.48 12.52 1.09
C ASP A 202 15.16 11.10 0.55
N LEU A 203 15.15 10.13 1.46
CA LEU A 203 14.79 8.74 1.14
C LEU A 203 13.36 8.64 0.59
N TYR A 204 12.43 9.46 1.07
CA TYR A 204 11.04 9.40 0.63
C TYR A 204 10.94 9.78 -0.85
N PHE A 205 11.63 10.83 -1.27
CA PHE A 205 11.68 11.23 -2.67
C PHE A 205 12.34 10.18 -3.56
N GLU A 206 13.44 9.57 -3.11
CA GLU A 206 14.12 8.49 -3.84
C GLU A 206 13.24 7.24 -4.01
N LEU A 207 12.50 6.85 -2.96
CA LEU A 207 11.52 5.77 -3.04
C LEU A 207 10.34 6.09 -3.96
N ASN A 208 9.90 7.35 -4.01
CA ASN A 208 8.85 7.77 -4.95
C ASN A 208 9.31 7.66 -6.40
N LYS A 209 10.56 8.04 -6.71
CA LYS A 209 11.13 7.88 -8.06
C LYS A 209 11.22 6.41 -8.45
N TRP A 210 11.70 5.55 -7.56
CA TRP A 210 11.73 4.10 -7.77
C TRP A 210 10.33 3.50 -8.00
N SER A 211 9.38 3.84 -7.13
CA SER A 211 7.98 3.37 -7.24
C SER A 211 7.37 3.80 -8.58
N MET A 212 7.59 5.06 -8.96
CA MET A 212 7.07 5.63 -10.20
C MET A 212 7.70 4.99 -11.45
N GLU A 213 9.03 4.84 -11.48
CA GLU A 213 9.73 4.18 -12.60
C GLU A 213 9.23 2.73 -12.77
N THR A 214 9.02 2.04 -11.65
CA THR A 214 8.53 0.65 -11.63
C THR A 214 7.12 0.56 -12.20
N ILE A 215 6.17 1.36 -11.70
CA ILE A 215 4.78 1.27 -12.17
C ILE A 215 4.64 1.77 -13.61
N CYS A 216 5.41 2.78 -14.03
CA CYS A 216 5.44 3.24 -15.41
C CYS A 216 5.96 2.16 -16.37
N LEU A 217 7.01 1.42 -16.01
CA LEU A 217 7.50 0.32 -16.82
C LEU A 217 6.49 -0.83 -16.89
N VAL A 218 5.75 -1.10 -15.81
CA VAL A 218 4.70 -2.11 -15.79
C VAL A 218 3.51 -1.71 -16.68
N LEU A 219 3.04 -0.46 -16.58
CA LEU A 219 1.83 0.01 -17.26
C LEU A 219 2.05 0.39 -18.72
N TYR A 220 3.17 1.06 -19.02
CA TYR A 220 3.44 1.66 -20.34
C TYR A 220 4.55 0.96 -21.11
N ASP A 221 5.19 -0.04 -20.52
CA ASP A 221 6.36 -0.71 -21.08
C ASP A 221 7.49 0.26 -21.48
N LYS A 222 7.61 1.36 -20.73
CA LYS A 222 8.52 2.47 -21.01
C LYS A 222 9.29 2.87 -19.77
N ARG A 223 10.61 3.06 -19.93
CA ARG A 223 11.50 3.67 -18.94
C ARG A 223 11.40 5.20 -19.03
N PHE A 224 11.16 5.85 -17.90
CA PHE A 224 11.07 7.31 -17.82
C PHE A 224 12.40 7.93 -17.37
N GLY A 225 13.36 7.11 -16.93
CA GLY A 225 14.70 7.56 -16.57
C GLY A 225 14.75 8.28 -15.24
N LEU A 226 13.77 8.06 -14.34
CA LEU A 226 13.66 8.77 -13.07
C LEU A 226 14.79 8.46 -12.09
N LEU A 227 15.52 7.37 -12.33
CA LEU A 227 16.65 6.94 -11.50
C LEU A 227 18.01 7.41 -12.02
N HIS A 228 18.05 8.04 -13.19
CA HIS A 228 19.29 8.59 -13.74
C HIS A 228 19.56 9.98 -13.16
N ASP A 229 20.79 10.47 -13.29
CA ASP A 229 21.18 11.79 -12.79
C ASP A 229 20.43 12.92 -13.50
N ASN A 230 20.24 12.78 -14.82
CA ASN A 230 19.52 13.74 -15.65
C ASN A 230 18.12 13.20 -15.96
N VAL A 231 17.15 13.57 -15.12
CA VAL A 231 15.74 13.23 -15.33
C VAL A 231 15.10 14.22 -16.30
N ASN A 232 14.32 13.71 -17.25
CA ASN A 232 13.52 14.54 -18.16
C ASN A 232 12.56 15.45 -17.37
N GLU A 233 12.52 16.74 -17.70
CA GLU A 233 11.62 17.75 -17.11
C GLU A 233 10.14 17.33 -17.16
N GLU A 234 9.70 16.68 -18.24
CA GLU A 234 8.32 16.20 -18.38
C GLU A 234 7.99 15.13 -17.32
N ALA A 235 8.91 14.19 -17.10
CA ALA A 235 8.75 13.13 -16.11
C ALA A 235 8.78 13.70 -14.68
N MET A 236 9.62 14.70 -14.42
CA MET A 236 9.64 15.44 -13.16
C MET A 236 8.34 16.21 -12.92
N THR A 237 7.84 16.91 -13.94
CA THR A 237 6.58 17.66 -13.88
C THR A 237 5.41 16.72 -13.56
N PHE A 238 5.39 15.54 -14.18
CA PHE A 238 4.35 14.54 -13.90
C PHE A 238 4.37 14.06 -12.44
N ILE A 239 5.53 13.72 -11.89
CA ILE A 239 5.68 13.29 -10.49
C ILE A 239 5.27 14.41 -9.52
N MET A 240 5.76 15.62 -9.77
CA MET A 240 5.46 16.77 -8.92
C MET A 240 3.96 17.08 -8.92
N SER A 241 3.29 16.96 -10.06
CA SER A 241 1.84 17.13 -10.17
C SER A 241 1.07 16.15 -9.28
N ILE A 242 1.51 14.90 -9.20
CA ILE A 242 0.90 13.88 -8.32
C ILE A 242 1.12 14.24 -6.84
N LYS A 243 2.33 14.70 -6.48
CA LYS A 243 2.66 15.11 -5.11
C LYS A 243 1.81 16.30 -4.66
N THR A 244 1.63 17.31 -5.50
CA THR A 244 0.84 18.51 -5.19
C THR A 244 -0.65 18.20 -4.99
N VAL A 245 -1.20 17.22 -5.69
CA VAL A 245 -2.61 16.81 -5.52
C VAL A 245 -2.82 15.94 -4.27
N SER A 246 -1.74 15.34 -3.73
CA SER A 246 -1.80 14.39 -2.61
C SER A 246 -1.40 14.98 -1.25
N GLY A 247 -0.84 16.20 -1.22
CA GLY A 247 -0.42 16.92 -0.02
C GLY A 247 -1.36 18.07 0.32
#